data_AF-A0AAW0HUX9-F1
#
_entry.id   AF-A0AAW0HUX9-F1
#
_cell.length_a   1.000
_cell.length_b   1.000
_cell.length_c   1.000
_cell.angle_alpha   90.00
_cell.angle_beta   90.00
_cell.angle_gamma   90.00
#
_symmetry.space_group_name_H-M   'P 1'
#
loop_
_entity.id
_entity.type
_entity.pdbx_description
1 polymer ?
#
loop_
_entity_poly.entity_id
_entity_poly.type
_entity_poly.pdbx_seq_one_letter_code
_entity_poly.pdbx_strand_id
1 'polypeptide(L)'
;MPREEYLIGHKRRKSADEESKEDEDDLLQRAGNFISASTSLPGGILKMKNCRPASAERTTTAQISSVRLHPGAQVVMLSGVDNAILLCQGDGKTNPKIQSIYLGKFPIFKACFSANGEDLLATSVHSKALCR
;
A
#
# COMPACT_ATOMS: atom_id res chain seq x y z
N MET A 1 13.08 75.20 48.09
CA MET A 1 12.89 74.02 47.22
C MET A 1 14.05 73.98 46.24
N PRO A 2 14.97 73.01 46.32
CA PRO A 2 16.17 72.97 45.49
C PRO A 2 16.13 71.86 44.42
N ARG A 3 16.98 72.06 43.40
CA ARG A 3 17.80 71.10 42.64
C ARG A 3 17.55 70.90 41.13
N GLU A 4 18.69 71.03 40.47
CA GLU A 4 19.10 71.00 39.07
C GLU A 4 18.88 69.70 38.30
N GLU A 5 19.12 69.86 37.00
CA GLU A 5 19.11 68.97 35.83
C GLU A 5 19.99 67.69 35.92
N TYR A 6 19.62 66.67 35.13
CA TYR A 6 20.59 65.80 34.43
C TYR A 6 19.97 65.15 33.17
N LEU A 7 20.73 65.13 32.06
CA LEU A 7 20.38 64.53 30.76
C LEU A 7 20.32 63.00 30.79
N ILE A 8 19.37 62.36 30.07
CA ILE A 8 19.56 61.01 29.52
C ILE A 8 18.78 60.83 28.20
N GLY A 9 19.50 60.78 27.07
CA GLY A 9 18.92 60.40 25.78
C GLY A 9 18.37 58.98 25.80
N HIS A 10 17.17 58.77 25.25
CA HIS A 10 16.57 57.45 25.10
C HIS A 10 16.29 57.11 23.64
N LYS A 11 17.07 56.12 23.20
CA LYS A 11 17.12 55.42 21.92
C LYS A 11 15.83 54.64 21.64
N ARG A 12 15.39 54.70 20.37
CA ARG A 12 14.46 53.82 19.60
C ARG A 12 13.64 52.76 20.37
N ARG A 13 12.35 52.64 20.05
CA ARG A 13 11.77 51.40 19.48
C ARG A 13 10.64 51.76 18.50
N LYS A 14 10.95 51.75 17.20
CA LYS A 14 9.91 51.56 16.15
C LYS A 14 9.50 50.10 16.31
N SER A 15 8.22 49.84 16.60
CA SER A 15 7.66 48.50 16.72
C SER A 15 7.96 47.72 15.44
N ALA A 16 8.68 46.61 15.60
CA ALA A 16 9.03 45.67 14.55
C ALA A 16 7.87 44.70 14.36
N ASP A 17 6.78 45.17 13.76
CA ASP A 17 5.54 44.40 13.58
C ASP A 17 4.99 44.49 12.14
N GLU A 18 5.86 44.84 11.17
CA GLU A 18 5.52 45.02 9.75
C GLU A 18 6.62 44.47 8.81
N GLU A 19 7.46 43.52 9.25
CA GLU A 19 8.52 42.90 8.41
C GLU A 19 8.43 41.35 8.48
N SER A 20 7.29 40.78 8.11
CA SER A 20 7.16 39.30 7.99
C SER A 20 6.12 38.84 6.96
N LYS A 21 5.71 39.70 6.03
CA LYS A 21 4.77 39.32 4.94
C LYS A 21 5.43 39.25 3.57
N GLU A 22 6.40 40.12 3.30
CA GLU A 22 7.09 40.16 2.00
C GLU A 22 7.95 38.91 1.75
N ASP A 23 8.53 38.32 2.79
CA ASP A 23 9.38 37.12 2.69
C ASP A 23 8.58 35.82 2.45
N GLU A 24 7.35 35.72 2.99
CA GLU A 24 6.48 34.56 2.76
C GLU A 24 5.93 34.56 1.32
N ASP A 25 5.59 35.75 0.81
CA ASP A 25 5.13 35.91 -0.55
C ASP A 25 6.26 35.67 -1.57
N ASP A 26 7.52 36.05 -1.30
CA ASP A 26 8.67 35.71 -2.17
C ASP A 26 8.93 34.19 -2.19
N LEU A 27 8.78 33.51 -1.05
CA LEU A 27 8.89 32.05 -0.97
C LEU A 27 7.82 31.35 -1.82
N LEU A 28 6.56 31.81 -1.75
CA LEU A 28 5.45 31.27 -2.54
C LEU A 28 5.53 31.65 -4.03
N GLN A 29 6.17 32.77 -4.37
CA GLN A 29 6.40 33.21 -5.75
C GLN A 29 7.60 32.51 -6.42
N ARG A 30 8.58 32.02 -5.63
CA ARG A 30 9.79 31.34 -6.14
C ARG A 30 9.79 29.83 -5.95
N ALA A 31 9.03 29.29 -5.00
CA ALA A 31 8.87 27.86 -4.83
C ALA A 31 7.98 27.31 -5.96
N GLY A 32 8.58 26.60 -6.92
CA GLY A 32 7.84 25.68 -7.78
C GLY A 32 7.15 24.58 -6.96
N ASN A 33 6.49 23.63 -7.61
CA ASN A 33 5.80 22.53 -6.94
C ASN A 33 6.78 21.59 -6.19
N PHE A 34 7.20 21.99 -4.99
CA PHE A 34 8.17 21.31 -4.11
C PHE A 34 7.59 20.08 -3.40
N ILE A 35 6.32 19.76 -3.65
CA ILE A 35 5.67 18.58 -3.10
C ILE A 35 6.12 17.36 -3.92
N SER A 36 7.27 16.80 -3.54
CA SER A 36 7.65 15.46 -3.97
C SER A 36 6.81 14.42 -3.23
N ALA A 37 6.40 13.36 -3.93
CA ALA A 37 5.79 12.22 -3.26
C ALA A 37 6.78 11.60 -2.26
N SER A 38 6.31 11.33 -1.05
CA SER A 38 7.08 10.56 -0.07
C SER A 38 7.30 9.13 -0.56
N THR A 39 8.45 8.54 -0.23
CA THR A 39 8.72 7.11 -0.47
C THR A 39 8.05 6.21 0.58
N SER A 40 7.60 6.78 1.70
CA SER A 40 6.90 6.10 2.77
C SER A 40 5.41 6.43 2.78
N LEU A 41 4.60 5.51 3.29
CA LEU A 41 3.17 5.72 3.45
C LEU A 41 2.90 6.83 4.48
N PRO A 42 2.03 7.80 4.17
CA PRO A 42 1.65 8.84 5.12
C PRO A 42 0.87 8.23 6.29
N GLY A 43 1.08 8.77 7.49
CA GLY A 43 0.29 8.40 8.66
C GLY A 43 -1.17 8.87 8.53
N GLY A 44 -2.10 8.09 9.10
CA GLY A 44 -3.50 8.49 9.27
C GLY A 44 -4.42 8.34 8.06
N ILE A 45 -3.93 8.55 6.83
CA ILE A 45 -4.76 8.47 5.61
C ILE A 45 -4.17 7.49 4.60
N LEU A 46 -4.85 6.36 4.40
CA LEU A 46 -4.49 5.38 3.38
C LEU A 46 -5.31 5.62 2.10
N LYS A 47 -4.64 6.05 1.03
CA LYS A 47 -5.26 6.21 -0.29
C LYS A 47 -5.40 4.84 -0.96
N MET A 48 -6.62 4.37 -1.15
CA MET A 48 -6.93 3.09 -1.79
C MET A 48 -7.74 3.29 -3.06
N LYS A 49 -7.62 2.35 -4.00
CA LYS A 49 -8.45 2.29 -5.21
C LYS A 49 -9.07 0.90 -5.32
N ASN A 50 -10.40 0.88 -5.50
CA ASN A 50 -11.10 -0.36 -5.81
C ASN A 50 -10.72 -0.85 -7.21
N CYS A 51 -10.35 -2.12 -7.29
CA CYS A 51 -10.01 -2.80 -8.53
C CYS A 51 -11.05 -3.89 -8.81
N ARG A 52 -11.08 -4.41 -10.04
CA ARG A 52 -11.92 -5.57 -10.35
C ARG A 52 -11.52 -6.75 -9.43
N PRO A 53 -12.47 -7.58 -8.97
CA PRO A 53 -12.12 -8.77 -8.20
C PRO A 53 -11.27 -9.76 -9.02
N ALA A 54 -10.22 -10.31 -8.43
CA ALA A 54 -9.38 -11.34 -9.06
C ALA A 54 -10.13 -12.67 -9.27
N SER A 55 -11.18 -12.91 -8.48
CA SER A 55 -12.03 -14.10 -8.57
C SER A 55 -13.16 -13.99 -9.61
N ALA A 56 -13.25 -12.88 -10.35
CA ALA A 56 -14.41 -12.59 -11.22
C ALA A 56 -14.65 -13.65 -12.32
N GLU A 57 -13.60 -14.35 -12.76
CA GLU A 57 -13.68 -15.42 -13.78
C GLU A 57 -13.75 -16.83 -13.18
N ARG A 58 -13.85 -16.95 -11.85
CA ARG A 58 -14.03 -18.23 -11.16
C ARG A 58 -15.50 -18.66 -11.33
N THR A 59 -15.71 -19.89 -11.79
CA THR A 59 -17.05 -20.45 -12.03
C THR A 59 -17.73 -20.97 -10.76
N THR A 60 -16.95 -21.21 -9.71
CA THR A 60 -17.38 -21.78 -8.44
C THR A 60 -17.60 -20.69 -7.39
N THR A 61 -18.57 -20.93 -6.51
CA THR A 61 -18.84 -20.10 -5.33
C THR A 61 -18.24 -20.69 -4.05
N ALA A 62 -17.44 -21.75 -4.17
CA ALA A 62 -16.80 -22.38 -3.03
C ALA A 62 -15.86 -21.43 -2.29
N GLN A 63 -15.73 -21.66 -0.98
CA GLN A 63 -14.89 -20.86 -0.12
C GLN A 63 -13.43 -20.88 -0.58
N ILE A 64 -12.85 -19.69 -0.73
CA ILE A 64 -11.43 -19.51 -1.00
C ILE A 64 -10.64 -19.85 0.27
N SER A 65 -9.71 -20.78 0.15
CA SER A 65 -8.85 -21.25 1.24
C SER A 65 -7.52 -20.49 1.30
N SER A 66 -7.00 -20.02 0.17
CA SER A 66 -5.78 -19.18 0.14
C SER A 66 -5.75 -18.25 -1.07
N VAL A 67 -5.18 -17.07 -0.85
CA VAL A 67 -4.87 -16.07 -1.88
C VAL A 67 -3.39 -15.75 -1.80
N ARG A 68 -2.65 -15.87 -2.91
CA ARG A 68 -1.20 -15.61 -2.94
C ARG A 68 -0.80 -14.85 -4.20
N LEU A 69 0.08 -13.86 -4.03
CA LEU A 69 0.74 -13.19 -5.13
C LEU A 69 2.03 -13.95 -5.48
N HIS A 70 2.32 -14.04 -6.77
CA HIS A 70 3.60 -14.59 -7.24
C HIS A 70 4.75 -13.63 -6.87
N PRO A 71 5.90 -14.14 -6.37
CA PRO A 71 6.97 -13.28 -5.84
C PRO A 71 7.65 -12.41 -6.90
N GLY A 72 7.71 -12.88 -8.16
CA GLY A 72 8.40 -12.17 -9.26
C GLY A 72 7.52 -11.82 -10.46
N ALA A 73 6.19 -11.98 -10.38
CA ALA A 73 5.30 -11.79 -11.54
C ALA A 73 3.95 -11.21 -11.13
N GLN A 74 3.25 -10.59 -12.08
CA GLN A 74 1.91 -10.05 -11.89
C GLN A 74 0.85 -11.16 -11.98
N VAL A 75 0.95 -12.14 -11.08
CA VAL A 75 0.05 -13.31 -11.04
C VAL A 75 -0.51 -13.46 -9.64
N VAL A 76 -1.83 -13.67 -9.57
CA VAL A 76 -2.57 -13.98 -8.35
C VAL A 76 -3.05 -15.42 -8.41
N MET A 77 -2.82 -16.16 -7.35
CA MET A 77 -3.31 -17.51 -7.14
C MET A 77 -4.46 -17.49 -6.12
N LEU A 78 -5.54 -18.19 -6.46
CA LEU A 78 -6.71 -18.41 -5.61
C LEU A 78 -6.97 -19.92 -5.50
N SER A 79 -6.77 -20.50 -4.32
CA SER A 79 -7.17 -21.88 -4.03
C SER A 79 -8.49 -21.91 -3.27
N GLY A 80 -9.29 -22.94 -3.50
CA GLY A 80 -10.55 -23.14 -2.80
C GLY A 80 -10.73 -24.57 -2.30
N VAL A 81 -11.72 -24.74 -1.42
CA VAL A 81 -12.10 -26.06 -0.89
C VAL A 81 -12.77 -26.96 -1.94
N ASP A 82 -13.05 -26.42 -3.13
CA ASP A 82 -13.54 -27.12 -4.31
C ASP A 82 -12.45 -27.87 -5.09
N ASN A 83 -11.30 -28.09 -4.45
CA ASN A 83 -10.13 -28.73 -5.04
C ASN A 83 -9.56 -28.00 -6.26
N ALA A 84 -9.94 -26.74 -6.48
CA ALA A 84 -9.48 -25.96 -7.63
C ALA A 84 -8.49 -24.86 -7.21
N ILE A 85 -7.48 -24.67 -8.06
CA ILE A 85 -6.56 -23.54 -8.04
C ILE A 85 -6.84 -22.71 -9.28
N LEU A 86 -6.99 -21.41 -9.11
CA LEU A 86 -7.15 -20.44 -10.18
C LEU A 86 -5.93 -19.51 -10.19
N LEU A 87 -5.29 -19.40 -11.34
CA LEU A 87 -4.26 -18.39 -11.62
C LEU A 87 -4.88 -17.31 -12.50
N CYS A 88 -4.73 -16.06 -12.10
CA CYS A 88 -5.16 -14.90 -12.88
C CYS A 88 -4.09 -13.81 -12.88
N GLN A 89 -4.13 -12.96 -13.90
CA GLN A 89 -3.23 -11.82 -14.01
C GLN A 89 -3.62 -10.74 -13.00
N GLY A 90 -2.63 -10.14 -12.33
CA GLY A 90 -2.83 -9.08 -11.33
C GLY A 90 -2.76 -7.68 -11.92
N ASP A 91 -3.52 -7.39 -12.98
CA ASP A 91 -3.50 -6.09 -13.67
C ASP A 91 -4.37 -5.01 -12.99
N GLY A 92 -5.27 -5.41 -12.08
CA GLY A 92 -6.21 -4.54 -11.38
C GLY A 92 -7.37 -4.01 -12.24
N LYS A 93 -7.44 -4.37 -13.52
CA LYS A 93 -8.45 -3.90 -14.48
C LYS A 93 -9.37 -5.04 -14.91
N THR A 94 -8.80 -6.05 -15.54
CA THR A 94 -9.55 -7.19 -16.09
C THR A 94 -9.34 -8.46 -15.29
N ASN A 95 -8.16 -8.62 -14.70
CA ASN A 95 -7.65 -9.80 -14.01
C ASN A 95 -7.98 -11.12 -14.75
N PRO A 96 -7.58 -11.25 -16.04
CA PRO A 96 -7.94 -12.39 -16.85
C PRO A 96 -7.42 -13.69 -16.24
N LYS A 97 -8.22 -14.76 -16.36
CA LYS A 97 -7.78 -16.10 -16.00
C LYS A 97 -6.62 -16.52 -16.89
N ILE A 98 -5.55 -16.96 -16.25
CA ILE A 98 -4.41 -17.61 -16.90
C ILE A 98 -4.69 -19.11 -16.98
N GLN A 99 -4.99 -19.73 -15.83
CA GLN A 99 -5.20 -21.17 -15.77
C GLN A 99 -6.12 -21.54 -14.61
N SER A 100 -6.88 -22.62 -14.77
CA SER A 100 -7.60 -23.26 -13.68
C SER A 100 -7.21 -24.73 -13.61
N ILE A 101 -6.79 -25.17 -12.43
CA ILE A 101 -6.25 -26.50 -12.16
C ILE A 101 -7.16 -27.17 -11.15
N TYR A 102 -7.68 -28.35 -11.47
CA TYR A 102 -8.52 -29.14 -10.57
C TYR A 102 -7.73 -30.35 -10.05
N LEU A 103 -7.70 -30.51 -8.74
CA LEU A 103 -7.02 -31.61 -8.05
C LEU A 103 -8.05 -32.63 -7.57
N GLY A 104 -8.14 -33.79 -8.23
CA GLY A 104 -9.13 -34.81 -7.89
C GLY A 104 -8.99 -35.31 -6.44
N LYS A 105 -10.11 -35.32 -5.70
CA LYS A 105 -10.19 -35.79 -4.29
C LYS A 105 -9.19 -35.09 -3.34
N PHE A 106 -8.86 -33.82 -3.62
CA PHE A 106 -7.87 -33.07 -2.86
C PHE A 106 -8.46 -31.73 -2.38
N PRO A 107 -9.24 -31.71 -1.29
CA PRO A 107 -9.75 -30.47 -0.72
C PRO A 107 -8.59 -29.63 -0.20
N ILE A 108 -8.32 -28.52 -0.88
CA ILE A 108 -7.14 -27.68 -0.65
C ILE A 108 -7.37 -26.86 0.61
N PHE A 109 -6.57 -27.14 1.64
CA PHE A 109 -6.52 -26.38 2.88
C PHE A 109 -5.70 -25.11 2.71
N LYS A 110 -4.52 -25.24 2.09
CA LYS A 110 -3.60 -24.14 1.87
C LYS A 110 -2.83 -24.35 0.58
N ALA A 111 -2.56 -23.27 -0.13
CA ALA A 111 -1.65 -23.30 -1.28
C ALA A 111 -0.75 -22.07 -1.30
N CYS A 112 0.42 -22.19 -1.91
CA CYS A 112 1.36 -21.10 -2.09
C CYS A 112 2.38 -21.35 -3.19
N PHE A 113 2.93 -20.25 -3.71
CA PHE A 113 4.16 -20.30 -4.49
C PHE A 113 5.36 -20.63 -3.60
N SER A 114 6.34 -21.32 -4.18
CA SER A 114 7.69 -21.45 -3.63
C SER A 114 8.39 -20.09 -3.54
N ALA A 115 9.50 -20.02 -2.82
CA ALA A 115 10.24 -18.77 -2.63
C ALA A 115 10.78 -18.18 -3.94
N ASN A 116 11.20 -19.04 -4.88
CA ASN A 116 11.61 -18.66 -6.23
C ASN A 116 10.43 -18.41 -7.18
N GLY A 117 9.20 -18.83 -6.83
CA GLY A 117 7.99 -18.68 -7.64
C GLY A 117 7.77 -19.77 -8.69
N GLU A 118 8.73 -20.69 -8.87
CA GLU A 118 8.67 -21.69 -9.94
C GLU A 118 7.65 -22.81 -9.67
N ASP A 119 7.38 -23.12 -8.40
CA ASP A 119 6.50 -24.20 -7.99
C ASP A 119 5.27 -23.69 -7.25
N LEU A 120 4.18 -24.44 -7.37
CA LEU A 120 2.96 -24.24 -6.60
C LEU A 120 2.75 -25.41 -5.64
N LEU A 121 2.87 -25.13 -4.35
CA LEU A 121 2.71 -26.08 -3.28
C LEU A 121 1.26 -26.03 -2.77
N ALA A 122 0.59 -27.18 -2.68
CA ALA A 122 -0.76 -27.29 -2.13
C ALA A 122 -0.82 -28.39 -1.07
N THR A 123 -1.52 -28.12 0.03
CA THR A 123 -1.78 -29.08 1.10
C THR A 123 -3.28 -29.30 1.25
N SER A 124 -3.66 -30.53 1.61
CA SER A 124 -5.06 -30.91 1.78
C SER A 124 -5.40 -31.15 3.25
N VAL A 125 -6.65 -30.94 3.63
CA VAL A 125 -7.14 -31.34 4.96
C VAL A 125 -7.06 -32.85 5.21
N HIS A 126 -7.04 -33.67 4.15
CA HIS A 126 -6.95 -35.13 4.24
C HIS A 126 -5.53 -35.67 4.18
N SER A 127 -4.50 -34.83 3.99
CA SER A 127 -3.12 -35.29 4.08
C SER A 127 -2.77 -35.49 5.56
N LYS A 128 -3.07 -36.67 6.10
CA LYS A 128 -2.25 -37.21 7.20
C LYS A 128 -0.84 -37.25 6.64
N ALA A 129 0.05 -36.42 7.18
CA ALA A 129 1.46 -36.46 6.83
C ALA A 129 1.97 -37.87 7.13
N LEU A 130 2.09 -38.70 6.10
CA LEU A 130 2.80 -39.96 6.19
C LEU A 130 4.28 -39.60 6.16
N CYS A 131 4.82 -39.23 7.33
CA CYS A 131 6.25 -39.26 7.54
C CYS A 131 6.65 -40.74 7.51
N ARG A 132 7.40 -41.15 6.49
CA ARG A 132 8.13 -42.41 6.46
C ARG A 132 9.60 -42.09 6.30
#